data_AF-A0A5N6DW79-F1
#
_entry.id   AF-A0A5N6DW79-F1
#
_cell.length_a   1.000
_cell.length_b   1.000
_cell.length_c   1.000
_cell.angle_alpha   90.00
_cell.angle_beta   90.00
_cell.angle_gamma   90.00
#
_symmetry.space_group_name_H-M   'P 1'
#
loop_
_entity.id
_entity.type
_entity.pdbx_description
1 polymer ?
#
loop_
_entity_poly.entity_id
_entity_poly.type
_entity_poly.pdbx_seq_one_letter_code
_entity_poly.pdbx_strand_id
1 'polypeptide(L)'
;MLAFVHEHGVYLMDFSSSTIWIRDDLSIALSGFVNATIPTDEWPYSPDGTRYETEIYYPTNPCGHPELSPKIDLSDWATFIWQLMRKDASSHGAQRHVIPTDPLDPTEMPGEVNAWEYHKQRLKEGKLQLLEEERLGPMLVKAWKGEYENAREILQEVQAYLQQIGVRVDGEDEVVLDDGRKWEDVFTVVRRDGARWGREIRYK
;
A
#
# COMPACT_ATOMS: atom_id res chain seq x y z
N MET A 1 5.87 -4.91 10.79
CA MET A 1 7.10 -4.21 10.31
C MET A 1 6.99 -2.68 10.26
N LEU A 2 6.03 -2.07 9.53
CA LEU A 2 5.89 -0.60 9.48
C LEU A 2 5.68 0.03 10.87
N ALA A 3 4.87 -0.61 11.72
CA ALA A 3 4.70 -0.19 13.11
C ALA A 3 6.03 -0.09 13.88
N PHE A 4 6.91 -1.08 13.71
CA PHE A 4 8.22 -1.09 14.35
C PHE A 4 9.10 0.08 13.89
N VAL A 5 9.19 0.37 12.58
CA VAL A 5 10.04 1.48 12.10
C VAL A 5 9.47 2.85 12.51
N HIS A 6 8.15 3.03 12.48
CA HIS A 6 7.51 4.27 12.93
C HIS A 6 7.70 4.51 14.43
N GLU A 7 7.67 3.46 15.26
CA GLU A 7 7.95 3.54 16.71
C GLU A 7 9.39 3.98 17.02
N HIS A 8 10.32 3.75 16.08
CA HIS A 8 11.71 4.21 16.18
C HIS A 8 11.94 5.55 15.48
N GLY A 9 10.88 6.23 15.04
CA GLY A 9 10.97 7.51 14.35
C GLY A 9 11.63 7.40 12.97
N VAL A 10 11.52 6.24 12.31
CA VAL A 10 12.04 6.05 10.95
C VAL A 10 10.87 5.96 9.99
N TYR A 11 10.87 6.82 8.97
CA TYR A 11 9.87 6.85 7.89
C TYR A 11 10.56 6.44 6.60
N LEU A 12 10.04 5.45 5.89
CA LEU A 12 10.67 4.82 4.73
C LEU A 12 10.65 5.71 3.49
N MET A 13 9.57 6.48 3.32
CA MET A 13 9.36 7.44 2.22
C MET A 13 9.40 6.81 0.81
N ASP A 14 9.32 5.50 0.70
CA ASP A 14 9.36 4.74 -0.57
C ASP A 14 8.89 3.28 -0.33
N PHE A 15 7.74 3.11 0.33
CA PHE A 15 7.20 1.78 0.55
C PHE A 15 6.46 1.31 -0.71
N SER A 16 6.98 0.31 -1.41
CA SER A 16 6.38 -0.12 -2.68
C SER A 16 6.71 -1.57 -3.00
N SER A 17 6.09 -2.11 -4.05
CA SER A 17 6.42 -3.44 -4.57
C SER A 17 7.90 -3.60 -4.95
N SER A 18 8.63 -2.50 -5.16
CA SER A 18 10.07 -2.49 -5.45
C SER A 18 10.94 -2.58 -4.20
N THR A 19 10.44 -2.12 -3.05
CA THR A 19 11.15 -2.15 -1.76
C THR A 19 10.69 -3.31 -0.86
N ILE A 20 9.77 -4.14 -1.35
CA ILE A 20 9.26 -5.32 -0.66
C ILE A 20 9.73 -6.60 -1.35
N TRP A 21 10.34 -7.50 -0.59
CA TRP A 21 10.66 -8.86 -1.02
C TRP A 21 9.66 -9.85 -0.41
N ILE A 22 8.99 -10.62 -1.27
CA ILE A 22 8.15 -11.76 -0.86
C ILE A 22 8.95 -13.06 -1.04
N ARG A 23 9.15 -13.81 0.05
CA ARG A 23 9.86 -15.09 0.06
C ARG A 23 8.91 -16.24 -0.30
N ASP A 24 9.47 -17.41 -0.59
CA ASP A 24 8.69 -18.58 -1.01
C ASP A 24 7.76 -19.12 0.10
N ASP A 25 8.08 -18.83 1.37
CA ASP A 25 7.25 -19.09 2.55
C ASP A 25 6.21 -17.99 2.81
N LEU A 26 6.03 -17.07 1.85
CA LEU A 26 5.14 -15.91 1.92
C LEU A 26 5.50 -14.87 2.99
N SER A 27 6.64 -15.04 3.66
CA SER A 27 7.18 -13.99 4.53
C SER A 27 7.59 -12.78 3.72
N ILE A 28 7.31 -11.61 4.28
CA ILE A 28 7.60 -10.31 3.67
C ILE A 28 8.83 -9.70 4.35
N ALA A 29 9.76 -9.19 3.55
CA ALA A 29 10.92 -8.44 4.04
C ALA A 29 11.01 -7.08 3.32
N LEU A 30 11.35 -6.04 4.07
CA LEU A 30 11.79 -4.78 3.48
C LEU A 30 13.20 -4.95 2.93
N SER A 31 13.40 -4.58 1.66
CA SER A 31 14.67 -4.77 0.95
C SER A 31 15.59 -3.55 1.00
N GLY A 32 15.14 -2.41 1.55
CA GLY A 32 15.99 -1.22 1.74
C GLY A 32 15.30 -0.03 2.40
N PHE A 33 16.12 0.94 2.81
CA PHE A 33 15.75 2.23 3.41
C PHE A 33 16.18 3.39 2.49
N VAL A 34 15.95 3.24 1.18
CA VAL A 34 16.60 4.07 0.14
C VAL A 34 16.30 5.56 0.28
N ASN A 35 15.06 5.92 0.66
CA ASN A 35 14.64 7.30 0.91
C ASN A 35 14.29 7.56 2.38
N ALA A 36 14.67 6.64 3.28
CA ALA A 36 14.21 6.72 4.64
C ALA A 36 14.73 8.00 5.32
N THR A 37 13.90 8.55 6.19
CA THR A 37 14.19 9.76 6.94
C THR A 37 13.88 9.55 8.41
N ILE A 38 14.51 10.39 9.22
CA ILE A 38 14.21 10.56 10.64
C ILE A 38 13.71 12.00 10.77
N PRO A 39 12.57 12.24 11.45
CA PRO A 39 12.14 13.60 11.73
C PRO A 39 13.20 14.27 12.62
N THR A 40 13.90 15.24 12.05
CA THR A 40 14.88 16.09 12.75
C THR A 40 14.35 17.52 12.77
N ASP A 41 15.10 18.51 13.27
CA ASP A 41 14.89 19.94 13.03
C ASP A 41 16.00 20.53 12.13
N GLU A 42 16.93 19.69 11.69
CA GLU A 42 18.19 20.07 11.06
C GLU A 42 18.17 19.89 9.55
N TRP A 43 18.56 20.94 8.83
CA TRP A 43 18.69 20.92 7.37
C TRP A 43 20.04 20.31 6.93
N PRO A 44 20.10 19.50 5.87
CA PRO A 44 19.00 19.08 5.00
C PRO A 44 18.21 17.91 5.59
N TYR A 45 16.90 18.11 5.75
CA TYR A 45 15.95 17.00 5.90
C TYR A 45 15.90 16.23 4.57
N SER A 46 15.96 14.91 4.63
CA SER A 46 16.10 13.96 3.52
C SER A 46 15.22 14.23 2.27
N PRO A 47 15.57 13.61 1.13
CA PRO A 47 16.39 14.13 0.05
C PRO A 47 15.52 14.99 -0.91
N ASP A 48 16.09 15.49 -2.00
CA ASP A 48 15.38 16.15 -3.09
C ASP A 48 13.94 15.62 -3.28
N GLY A 49 12.93 16.50 -3.19
CA GLY A 49 11.49 16.16 -3.21
C GLY A 49 10.99 15.46 -4.49
N THR A 50 11.90 14.99 -5.32
CA THR A 50 11.76 14.07 -6.45
C THR A 50 11.64 12.63 -5.95
N ARG A 51 10.44 12.19 -5.61
CA ARG A 51 10.13 10.74 -5.52
C ARG A 51 10.14 10.15 -6.94
N TYR A 52 10.55 8.88 -7.07
CA TYR A 52 10.55 8.15 -8.35
C TYR A 52 9.13 7.89 -8.88
N GLU A 53 8.13 7.86 -7.99
CA GLU A 53 6.73 7.66 -8.34
C GLU A 53 5.88 8.80 -7.76
N THR A 54 5.03 9.37 -8.61
CA THR A 54 4.07 10.43 -8.25
C THR A 54 2.90 9.83 -7.47
N GLU A 55 3.13 9.37 -6.25
CA GLU A 55 2.08 8.82 -5.39
C GLU A 55 1.55 9.93 -4.48
N ILE A 56 0.41 10.51 -4.85
CA ILE A 56 -0.10 11.78 -4.31
C ILE A 56 -1.13 11.57 -3.18
N TYR A 57 -1.07 10.48 -2.43
CA TYR A 57 -2.12 10.08 -1.49
C TYR A 57 -1.83 10.45 -0.04
N TYR A 58 -1.16 11.58 0.19
CA TYR A 58 -0.73 12.00 1.53
C TYR A 58 -1.19 13.42 1.85
N PRO A 59 -1.33 13.77 3.15
CA PRO A 59 -1.49 15.15 3.58
C PRO A 59 -0.30 16.00 3.12
N THR A 60 -0.63 17.15 2.54
CA THR A 60 0.37 18.12 2.08
C THR A 60 0.51 19.25 3.09
N ASN A 61 1.73 19.76 3.23
CA ASN A 61 1.97 21.00 3.96
C ASN A 61 1.31 22.19 3.23
N PRO A 62 1.22 23.38 3.84
CA PRO A 62 0.60 24.56 3.21
C PRO A 62 1.22 25.00 1.88
N CYS A 63 2.46 24.58 1.58
CA CYS A 63 3.14 24.83 0.30
C CYS A 63 2.83 23.77 -0.77
N GLY A 64 2.01 22.76 -0.46
CA GLY A 64 1.64 21.67 -1.36
C GLY A 64 2.68 20.55 -1.44
N HIS A 65 3.71 20.55 -0.59
CA HIS A 65 4.69 19.46 -0.53
C HIS A 65 4.23 18.36 0.44
N PRO A 66 4.63 17.09 0.22
CA PRO A 66 4.45 16.05 1.21
C PRO A 66 4.91 16.47 2.60
N GLU A 67 4.09 16.23 3.60
CA GLU A 67 4.50 16.32 5.00
C GLU A 67 5.37 15.11 5.35
N LEU A 68 6.64 15.33 5.68
CA LEU A 68 7.58 14.27 6.09
C LEU A 68 7.10 13.61 7.39
N SER A 69 6.29 12.58 7.24
CA SER A 69 5.52 11.98 8.31
C SER A 69 5.28 10.50 8.03
N PRO A 70 4.89 9.71 9.04
CA PRO A 70 4.48 8.32 8.85
C PRO A 70 3.40 8.16 7.78
N LYS A 71 2.57 9.20 7.58
CA LYS A 71 1.39 9.18 6.70
C LYS A 71 1.75 8.88 5.25
N ILE A 72 2.96 9.20 4.82
CA ILE A 72 3.47 8.83 3.50
C ILE A 72 3.60 7.31 3.39
N ASP A 73 4.26 6.67 4.36
CA ASP A 73 4.41 5.21 4.38
C ASP A 73 3.05 4.51 4.49
N LEU A 74 2.07 5.11 5.19
CA LEU A 74 0.72 4.56 5.31
C LEU A 74 -0.06 4.66 4.00
N SER A 75 0.08 5.77 3.29
CA SER A 75 -0.46 5.98 1.95
C SER A 75 0.08 4.95 0.96
N ASP A 76 1.41 4.82 0.94
CA ASP A 76 2.14 3.86 0.15
C ASP A 76 1.72 2.41 0.48
N TRP A 77 1.57 2.08 1.77
CA TRP A 77 1.04 0.81 2.24
C TRP A 77 -0.36 0.53 1.72
N ALA A 78 -1.24 1.53 1.76
CA ALA A 78 -2.60 1.39 1.26
C ALA A 78 -2.61 1.16 -0.26
N THR A 79 -1.74 1.83 -1.01
CA THR A 79 -1.57 1.57 -2.45
C THR A 79 -1.09 0.14 -2.71
N PHE A 80 -0.10 -0.33 -1.96
CA PHE A 80 0.40 -1.70 -2.07
C PHE A 80 -0.69 -2.75 -1.78
N ILE A 81 -1.42 -2.61 -0.66
CA ILE A 81 -2.50 -3.54 -0.30
C ILE A 81 -3.66 -3.46 -1.28
N TRP A 82 -4.05 -2.25 -1.69
CA TRP A 82 -5.08 -2.05 -2.71
C TRP A 82 -4.75 -2.83 -3.98
N GLN A 83 -3.50 -2.75 -4.48
CA GLN A 83 -3.06 -3.50 -5.67
C GLN A 83 -3.28 -5.01 -5.52
N LEU A 84 -3.04 -5.58 -4.33
CA LEU A 84 -3.24 -7.00 -4.02
C LEU A 84 -4.73 -7.38 -3.90
N MET A 85 -5.57 -6.46 -3.44
CA MET A 85 -6.99 -6.70 -3.14
C MET A 85 -7.94 -6.48 -4.33
N ARG A 86 -7.44 -6.04 -5.50
CA ARG A 86 -8.29 -5.84 -6.69
C ARG A 86 -8.77 -7.18 -7.27
N LYS A 87 -9.97 -7.17 -7.88
CA LYS A 87 -10.55 -8.35 -8.57
C LYS A 87 -9.63 -8.95 -9.62
N ASP A 88 -8.93 -8.09 -10.35
CA ASP A 88 -8.06 -8.47 -11.46
C ASP A 88 -6.62 -8.77 -11.02
N ALA A 89 -6.26 -8.55 -9.74
CA ALA A 89 -4.87 -8.61 -9.27
C ALA A 89 -4.16 -9.95 -9.56
N SER A 90 -4.89 -11.06 -9.46
CA SER A 90 -4.41 -12.42 -9.70
C SER A 90 -4.69 -12.95 -11.12
N SER A 91 -5.29 -12.13 -12.00
CA SER A 91 -5.67 -12.54 -13.35
C SER A 91 -4.54 -12.36 -14.36
N HIS A 92 -4.42 -13.28 -15.31
CA HIS A 92 -3.51 -13.12 -16.45
C HIS A 92 -3.94 -11.91 -17.29
N GLY A 93 -3.09 -10.87 -17.33
CA GLY A 93 -3.41 -9.60 -17.99
C GLY A 93 -3.94 -8.50 -17.09
N ALA A 94 -3.82 -8.64 -15.75
CA ALA A 94 -4.13 -7.58 -14.79
C ALA A 94 -3.60 -6.21 -15.26
N GLN A 95 -4.44 -5.17 -15.17
CA GLN A 95 -4.01 -3.84 -15.58
C GLN A 95 -2.99 -3.33 -14.55
N ARG A 96 -1.74 -3.13 -14.97
CA ARG A 96 -0.62 -2.76 -14.09
C ARG A 96 -0.43 -1.26 -13.90
N HIS A 97 -1.15 -0.45 -14.67
CA HIS A 97 -1.06 1.01 -14.65
C HIS A 97 -2.31 1.67 -14.08
N VAL A 98 -3.10 0.92 -13.30
CA VAL A 98 -4.27 1.47 -12.59
C VAL A 98 -3.77 2.17 -11.35
N ILE A 99 -4.39 3.30 -11.03
CA ILE A 99 -4.11 4.08 -9.84
C ILE A 99 -5.36 4.20 -8.97
N PRO A 100 -5.23 4.37 -7.63
CA PRO A 100 -6.37 4.49 -6.72
C PRO A 100 -7.44 5.55 -7.04
N THR A 101 -7.19 6.50 -7.95
CA THR A 101 -8.21 7.47 -8.39
C THR A 101 -9.04 7.01 -9.58
N ASP A 102 -8.61 5.98 -10.30
CA ASP A 102 -9.33 5.50 -11.47
C ASP A 102 -10.72 5.02 -11.03
N PRO A 103 -11.78 5.27 -11.80
CA PRO A 103 -13.08 4.72 -11.44
C PRO A 103 -13.05 3.19 -11.52
N LEU A 104 -13.85 2.54 -10.65
CA LEU A 104 -14.03 1.10 -10.71
C LEU A 104 -14.77 0.66 -11.97
N ASP A 105 -15.64 1.53 -12.49
CA ASP A 105 -16.30 1.37 -13.79
C ASP A 105 -15.53 2.18 -14.86
N PRO A 106 -14.85 1.51 -15.82
CA PRO A 106 -14.12 2.19 -16.88
C PRO A 106 -14.99 3.11 -17.75
N THR A 107 -16.31 2.93 -17.77
CA THR A 107 -17.24 3.80 -18.51
C THR A 107 -17.40 5.18 -17.87
N GLU A 108 -17.01 5.34 -16.61
CA GLU A 108 -16.95 6.65 -15.92
C GLU A 108 -15.72 7.48 -16.32
N MET A 109 -14.73 6.89 -16.99
CA MET A 109 -13.61 7.65 -17.51
C MET A 109 -14.04 8.45 -18.76
N PRO A 110 -13.89 9.78 -18.74
CA PRO A 110 -14.14 10.57 -19.94
C PRO A 110 -13.08 10.24 -21.01
N GLY A 111 -13.53 9.98 -22.23
CA GLY A 111 -12.68 9.40 -23.29
C GLY A 111 -11.48 10.24 -23.72
N GLU A 112 -11.62 11.57 -23.81
CA GLU A 112 -10.58 12.49 -24.29
C GLU A 112 -9.98 13.38 -23.18
N VAL A 113 -9.67 12.83 -22.01
CA VAL A 113 -9.01 13.59 -20.94
C VAL A 113 -7.59 13.09 -20.74
N ASN A 114 -6.65 14.03 -20.53
CA ASN A 114 -5.31 13.70 -20.10
C ASN A 114 -5.37 12.93 -18.76
N ALA A 115 -4.93 11.68 -18.74
CA ALA A 115 -5.04 10.79 -17.58
C ALA A 115 -4.44 11.40 -16.30
N TRP A 116 -3.36 12.18 -16.44
CA TRP A 116 -2.72 12.86 -15.30
C TRP A 116 -3.54 14.04 -14.77
N GLU A 117 -4.20 14.79 -15.64
CA GLU A 117 -5.11 15.87 -15.21
C GLU A 117 -6.38 15.30 -14.56
N TYR A 118 -6.92 14.23 -15.12
CA TYR A 118 -8.05 13.50 -14.55
C TYR A 118 -7.72 12.96 -13.14
N HIS A 119 -6.56 12.33 -12.98
CA HIS A 119 -6.04 11.87 -11.69
C HIS A 119 -5.99 13.01 -10.67
N LYS A 120 -5.32 14.12 -11.00
CA LYS A 120 -5.19 15.29 -10.09
C LYS A 120 -6.55 15.87 -9.71
N GLN A 121 -7.49 15.93 -10.65
CA GLN A 121 -8.84 16.39 -10.38
C GLN A 121 -9.56 15.47 -9.40
N ARG A 122 -9.56 14.15 -9.64
CA ARG A 122 -10.22 13.20 -8.75
C ARG A 122 -9.59 13.18 -7.36
N LEU A 123 -8.28 13.29 -7.27
CA LEU A 123 -7.59 13.44 -5.99
C LEU A 123 -8.05 14.69 -5.23
N LYS A 124 -8.12 15.84 -5.91
CA LYS A 124 -8.64 17.09 -5.32
C LYS A 124 -10.10 16.95 -4.84
N GLU A 125 -10.89 16.15 -5.55
CA GLU A 125 -12.28 15.83 -5.19
C GLU A 125 -12.37 14.72 -4.12
N GLY A 126 -11.25 14.16 -3.65
CA GLY A 126 -11.22 13.06 -2.69
C GLY A 126 -11.80 11.74 -3.24
N LYS A 127 -11.87 11.60 -4.57
CA LYS A 127 -12.49 10.48 -5.29
C LYS A 127 -11.52 9.31 -5.47
N LEU A 128 -11.22 8.65 -4.36
CA LEU A 128 -10.45 7.41 -4.30
C LEU A 128 -11.36 6.19 -4.51
N GLN A 129 -10.81 5.09 -5.00
CA GLN A 129 -11.52 3.83 -5.11
C GLN A 129 -11.89 3.32 -3.71
N LEU A 130 -13.17 3.05 -3.51
CA LEU A 130 -13.66 2.36 -2.32
C LEU A 130 -13.90 0.89 -2.69
N LEU A 131 -12.98 0.02 -2.28
CA LEU A 131 -13.19 -1.43 -2.38
C LEU A 131 -14.24 -1.91 -1.36
N GLU A 132 -14.68 -3.15 -1.52
CA GLU A 132 -15.56 -3.81 -0.56
C GLU A 132 -14.89 -3.95 0.83
N GLU A 133 -15.68 -4.10 1.91
CA GLU A 133 -15.18 -4.19 3.28
C GLU A 133 -14.26 -5.41 3.47
N GLU A 134 -14.60 -6.53 2.84
CA GLU A 134 -13.82 -7.77 2.76
C GLU A 134 -12.44 -7.61 2.12
N ARG A 135 -12.19 -6.45 1.51
CA ARG A 135 -10.95 -6.06 0.85
C ARG A 135 -10.32 -4.84 1.48
N LEU A 136 -10.69 -4.55 2.74
CA LEU A 136 -10.16 -3.48 3.55
C LEU A 136 -10.45 -2.08 2.99
N GLY A 137 -11.40 -1.94 2.06
CA GLY A 137 -11.67 -0.68 1.33
C GLY A 137 -11.74 0.57 2.22
N PRO A 138 -12.53 0.57 3.30
CA PRO A 138 -12.59 1.70 4.24
C PRO A 138 -11.23 2.08 4.84
N MET A 139 -10.42 1.10 5.26
CA MET A 139 -9.11 1.34 5.87
C MET A 139 -8.11 1.91 4.86
N LEU A 140 -8.15 1.42 3.61
CA LEU A 140 -7.30 1.93 2.53
C LEU A 140 -7.61 3.41 2.24
N VAL A 141 -8.89 3.78 2.21
CA VAL A 141 -9.31 5.17 2.03
C VAL A 141 -8.88 6.06 3.20
N LYS A 142 -9.01 5.58 4.44
CA LYS A 142 -8.53 6.32 5.63
C LYS A 142 -7.02 6.59 5.56
N ALA A 143 -6.24 5.60 5.14
CA ALA A 143 -4.79 5.73 4.99
C ALA A 143 -4.40 6.74 3.91
N TRP A 144 -5.01 6.70 2.73
CA TRP A 144 -4.80 7.70 1.67
C TRP A 144 -5.28 9.12 2.03
N LYS A 145 -6.17 9.25 3.01
CA LYS A 145 -6.60 10.56 3.53
C LYS A 145 -5.74 11.06 4.69
N GLY A 146 -4.74 10.28 5.12
CA GLY A 146 -3.90 10.61 6.26
C GLY A 146 -4.65 10.62 7.59
N GLU A 147 -5.73 9.83 7.71
CA GLU A 147 -6.56 9.73 8.92
C GLU A 147 -5.94 8.83 10.01
N TYR A 148 -4.81 8.19 9.70
CA TYR A 148 -4.00 7.47 10.68
C TYR A 148 -2.75 8.27 11.03
N GLU A 149 -2.38 8.24 12.31
CA GLU A 149 -1.18 8.90 12.80
C GLU A 149 0.06 8.03 12.62
N ASN A 150 -0.09 6.70 12.70
CA ASN A 150 1.02 5.76 12.56
C ASN A 150 0.54 4.36 12.16
N ALA A 151 1.48 3.45 11.90
CA ALA A 151 1.18 2.10 11.44
C ALA A 151 0.62 1.20 12.54
N ARG A 152 0.74 1.58 13.83
CA ARG A 152 0.13 0.83 14.94
C ARG A 152 -1.40 0.97 14.90
N GLU A 153 -1.92 2.13 14.54
CA GLU A 153 -3.37 2.35 14.40
C GLU A 153 -3.96 1.49 13.28
N ILE A 154 -3.31 1.43 12.11
CA ILE A 154 -3.74 0.56 11.01
C ILE A 154 -3.71 -0.91 11.44
N LEU A 155 -2.61 -1.35 12.07
CA LEU A 155 -2.46 -2.73 12.54
C LEU A 155 -3.61 -3.11 13.49
N GLN A 156 -3.93 -2.25 14.46
CA GLN A 156 -5.01 -2.49 15.41
C GLN A 156 -6.38 -2.56 14.73
N GLU A 157 -6.67 -1.70 13.77
CA GLU A 157 -7.94 -1.72 13.05
C GLU A 157 -8.09 -2.95 12.15
N VAL A 158 -7.00 -3.35 11.45
CA VAL A 158 -6.98 -4.58 10.66
C VAL A 158 -7.18 -5.80 11.56
N GLN A 159 -6.50 -5.88 12.70
CA GLN A 159 -6.68 -6.96 13.67
C GLN A 159 -8.12 -7.03 14.20
N ALA A 160 -8.70 -5.89 14.57
CA ALA A 160 -10.08 -5.82 15.04
C ALA A 160 -11.07 -6.30 13.97
N TYR A 161 -10.84 -5.92 12.72
CA TYR A 161 -11.65 -6.38 11.58
C TYR A 161 -11.52 -7.88 11.35
N LEU A 162 -10.30 -8.42 11.30
CA LEU A 162 -10.05 -9.85 11.13
C LEU A 162 -10.74 -10.66 12.25
N GLN A 163 -10.63 -10.19 13.50
CA GLN A 163 -11.32 -10.79 14.63
C GLN A 163 -12.85 -10.75 14.47
N GLN A 164 -13.40 -9.63 14.02
CA GLN A 164 -14.84 -9.46 13.79
C GLN A 164 -15.38 -10.47 12.76
N ILE A 165 -14.63 -10.74 11.69
CA ILE A 165 -15.02 -11.72 10.65
C ILE A 165 -14.62 -13.16 11.00
N GLY A 166 -14.10 -13.40 12.20
CA GLY A 166 -13.73 -14.74 12.69
C GLY A 166 -12.41 -15.28 12.15
N VAL A 167 -11.58 -14.43 11.53
CA VAL A 167 -10.24 -14.82 11.07
C VAL A 167 -9.27 -14.85 12.25
N ARG A 168 -8.58 -15.98 12.42
CA ARG A 168 -7.60 -16.17 13.48
C ARG A 168 -6.25 -15.54 13.10
N VAL A 169 -5.71 -14.74 14.01
CA VAL A 169 -4.35 -14.20 13.94
C VAL A 169 -3.51 -14.82 15.06
N ASP A 170 -2.32 -15.30 14.74
CA ASP A 170 -1.29 -15.71 15.70
C ASP A 170 -0.24 -14.60 15.84
N GLY A 171 0.14 -14.28 17.08
CA GLY A 171 1.00 -13.13 17.36
C GLY A 171 0.37 -11.79 16.95
N GLU A 172 1.14 -10.92 16.29
CA GLU A 172 0.67 -9.58 15.87
C GLU A 172 0.12 -9.57 14.44
N ASP A 173 0.64 -10.36 13.51
CA ASP A 173 0.38 -10.17 12.08
C ASP A 173 0.23 -11.46 11.25
N GLU A 174 0.32 -12.65 11.85
CA GLU A 174 0.23 -13.92 11.11
C GLU A 174 -1.20 -14.45 11.06
N VAL A 175 -1.81 -14.48 9.87
CA VAL A 175 -3.14 -15.08 9.69
C VAL A 175 -3.03 -16.61 9.60
N VAL A 176 -3.87 -17.34 10.34
CA VAL A 176 -3.86 -18.81 10.37
C VAL A 176 -5.08 -19.37 9.63
N LEU A 177 -4.86 -20.38 8.80
CA LEU A 177 -5.93 -21.11 8.12
C LEU A 177 -6.64 -22.09 9.07
N ASP A 178 -7.97 -22.04 9.11
CA ASP A 178 -8.80 -22.86 10.01
C ASP A 178 -8.75 -24.37 9.69
N ASP A 179 -8.41 -24.72 8.45
CA ASP A 179 -8.35 -26.11 7.98
C ASP A 179 -6.98 -26.78 8.23
N GLY A 180 -6.07 -26.08 8.92
CA GLY A 180 -4.75 -26.58 9.29
C GLY A 180 -3.73 -26.63 8.14
N ARG A 181 -4.08 -26.15 6.94
CA ARG A 181 -3.12 -25.94 5.86
C ARG A 181 -2.17 -24.81 6.20
N LYS A 182 -1.03 -24.78 5.52
CA LYS A 182 -0.17 -23.61 5.48
C LYS A 182 -0.47 -22.77 4.25
N TRP A 183 -0.09 -21.50 4.26
CA TRP A 183 -0.30 -20.63 3.10
C TRP A 183 0.47 -21.12 1.87
N GLU A 184 1.61 -21.78 2.05
CA GLU A 184 2.38 -22.42 1.00
C GLU A 184 1.63 -23.59 0.33
N ASP A 185 0.59 -24.14 0.94
CA ASP A 185 -0.29 -25.14 0.32
C ASP A 185 -1.34 -24.51 -0.61
N VAL A 186 -1.62 -23.20 -0.44
CA VAL A 186 -2.65 -22.45 -1.16
C VAL A 186 -2.05 -21.60 -2.28
N PHE A 187 -0.90 -20.97 -1.99
CA PHE A 187 -0.26 -20.03 -2.89
C PHE A 187 1.14 -20.47 -3.28
N THR A 188 1.61 -19.93 -4.40
CA THR A 188 2.99 -20.03 -4.85
C THR A 188 3.53 -18.65 -5.19
N VAL A 189 4.79 -18.42 -4.84
CA VAL A 189 5.51 -17.22 -5.22
C VAL A 189 6.29 -17.51 -6.49
N VAL A 190 5.98 -16.79 -7.56
CA VAL A 190 6.66 -16.95 -8.85
C VAL A 190 7.53 -15.73 -9.14
N ARG A 191 8.65 -15.98 -9.83
CA ARG A 191 9.46 -14.89 -10.39
C ARG A 191 8.73 -14.30 -11.57
N ARG A 192 8.68 -12.98 -11.64
CA ARG A 192 8.16 -12.28 -12.81
C ARG A 192 9.20 -12.31 -13.94
N ASP A 193 8.82 -12.83 -15.10
CA ASP A 193 9.67 -12.81 -16.28
C ASP A 193 10.10 -11.38 -16.63
N GLY A 194 11.39 -11.18 -16.85
CA GLY A 194 11.98 -9.88 -17.22
C GLY A 194 12.18 -8.88 -16.07
N ALA A 195 11.65 -9.14 -14.87
CA ALA A 195 11.93 -8.31 -13.68
C ALA A 195 12.91 -9.04 -12.77
N ARG A 196 14.17 -8.56 -12.70
CA ARG A 196 15.27 -9.20 -11.95
C ARG A 196 14.89 -9.55 -10.49
N TRP A 197 14.00 -8.76 -9.89
CA TRP A 197 13.59 -8.88 -8.49
C TRP A 197 12.07 -9.02 -8.29
N GLY A 198 11.26 -8.91 -9.35
CA GLY A 198 9.80 -8.96 -9.23
C GLY A 198 9.32 -10.34 -8.80
N ARG A 199 8.43 -10.37 -7.81
CA ARG A 199 7.73 -11.56 -7.33
C ARG A 199 6.23 -11.35 -7.43
N GLU A 200 5.50 -12.42 -7.70
CA GLU A 200 4.04 -12.44 -7.81
C GLU A 200 3.51 -13.62 -6.99
N ILE A 201 2.43 -13.40 -6.23
CA ILE A 201 1.71 -14.46 -5.53
C ILE A 201 0.62 -14.98 -6.46
N ARG A 202 0.59 -16.30 -6.69
CA ARG A 202 -0.43 -16.96 -7.50
C ARG A 202 -1.13 -18.05 -6.70
N TYR A 203 -2.41 -18.25 -6.99
CA TYR A 203 -3.15 -19.41 -6.50
C TYR A 203 -2.60 -20.69 -7.15
N LYS A 204 -2.54 -21.78 -6.37
CA LYS A 204 -2.13 -23.10 -6.86
C LYS A 204 -3.26 -23.86 -7.57
#